data_AF-A0A3B0PLV2-F1
#
_entry.id   AF-A0A3B0PLV2-F1
#
_cell.length_a   1.000
_cell.length_b   1.000
_cell.length_c   1.000
_cell.angle_alpha   90.00
_cell.angle_beta   90.00
_cell.angle_gamma   90.00
#
_symmetry.space_group_name_H-M   'P 1'
#
loop_
_entity.id
_entity.type
_entity.pdbx_description
1 polymer ?
#
loop_
_entity_poly.entity_id
_entity_poly.type
_entity_poly.pdbx_seq_one_letter_code
_entity_poly.pdbx_strand_id
1 'polypeptide(L)'
;MSTLQGLLISSIDGLIKFINESYEFRIAKTNIHNILLLQKEPQFLINYSKKIKSIQFKNVYLFFDAKPIFNDLNLMINEPVFLSARNASGKSTLIKSIIKRQLLSSGEIFINEMDINKYSNQWLLNNVIYLSDQKSNVELSNEW
;
A
#
# COMPACT_ATOMS: atom_id res chain seq x y z
N MET A 1 22.22 -12.54 51.48
CA MET A 1 22.76 -12.09 50.18
C MET A 1 23.43 -10.74 50.40
N SER A 2 24.74 -10.60 50.18
CA SER A 2 25.39 -9.29 50.35
C SER A 2 24.99 -8.36 49.20
N THR A 3 24.92 -7.05 49.45
CA THR A 3 24.57 -6.01 48.44
C THR A 3 25.45 -6.09 47.19
N LEU A 4 26.72 -6.49 47.35
CA LEU A 4 27.64 -6.74 46.25
C LEU A 4 27.21 -7.93 45.36
N GLN A 5 26.75 -9.03 45.96
CA GLN A 5 26.23 -10.18 45.21
C GLN A 5 24.96 -9.80 44.42
N GLY A 6 24.08 -8.97 45.00
CA GLY A 6 22.90 -8.46 44.31
C GLY A 6 23.24 -7.63 43.08
N LEU A 7 24.20 -6.71 43.19
CA LEU A 7 24.70 -5.89 42.07
C LEU A 7 25.32 -6.71 40.94
N LEU A 8 26.07 -7.76 41.30
CA LEU A 8 26.70 -8.64 40.31
C LEU A 8 25.64 -9.45 39.55
N ILE A 9 24.65 -10.02 40.25
CA ILE A 9 23.56 -10.79 39.63
C ILE A 9 22.73 -9.89 38.69
N SER A 10 22.34 -8.69 39.13
CA SER A 10 21.56 -7.77 38.28
C SER A 10 22.33 -7.34 37.03
N SER A 11 23.65 -7.22 37.12
CA SER A 11 24.49 -6.89 35.96
C SER A 11 24.55 -8.04 34.96
N ILE A 12 24.64 -9.28 35.43
CA ILE A 12 24.60 -10.48 34.60
C ILE A 12 23.23 -10.63 33.93
N ASP A 13 22.14 -10.43 34.68
CA ASP A 13 20.77 -10.47 34.14
C ASP A 13 20.57 -9.39 33.07
N GLY A 14 21.12 -8.19 33.29
CA GLY A 14 21.13 -7.11 32.31
C GLY A 14 21.86 -7.49 31.02
N LEU A 15 23.00 -8.17 31.12
CA LEU A 15 23.75 -8.66 29.95
C LEU A 15 22.99 -9.76 29.21
N ILE A 16 22.40 -10.72 29.92
CA ILE A 16 21.57 -11.78 29.32
C ILE A 16 20.38 -11.17 28.58
N LYS A 17 19.70 -10.22 29.21
CA LYS A 17 18.59 -9.48 28.60
C LYS A 17 19.04 -8.73 27.34
N PHE A 18 20.16 -8.01 27.41
CA PHE A 18 20.71 -7.30 26.25
C PHE A 18 21.04 -8.23 25.09
N ILE A 19 21.59 -9.42 25.36
CA ILE A 19 21.87 -10.41 24.33
C ILE A 19 20.57 -10.84 23.64
N ASN A 20 19.54 -11.19 24.42
CA ASN A 20 18.24 -11.60 23.87
C ASN A 20 17.58 -10.49 23.05
N GLU A 21 17.55 -9.25 23.57
CA GLU A 21 17.03 -8.10 22.84
C GLU A 21 17.82 -7.81 21.55
N SER A 22 19.13 -8.03 21.57
CA SER A 22 19.98 -7.90 20.39
C SER A 22 19.65 -8.95 19.32
N TYR A 23 19.33 -10.18 19.71
CA TYR A 23 18.86 -11.20 18.78
C TYR A 23 17.53 -10.81 18.14
N GLU A 24 16.54 -10.41 18.93
CA GLU A 24 15.24 -9.98 18.43
C GLU A 24 15.35 -8.77 17.50
N PHE A 25 16.19 -7.79 17.86
CA PHE A 25 16.46 -6.62 17.01
C PHE A 25 17.04 -7.02 15.64
N ARG A 26 17.95 -8.00 15.59
CA ARG A 26 18.53 -8.48 14.32
C ARG A 26 17.49 -9.15 13.43
N ILE A 27 16.57 -9.92 14.02
CA ILE A 27 15.46 -10.56 13.30
C ILE A 27 14.53 -9.49 12.74
N ALA A 28 14.08 -8.55 13.58
CA ALA A 28 13.23 -7.43 13.17
C ALA A 28 13.87 -6.61 12.04
N LYS A 29 15.16 -6.29 12.14
CA LYS A 29 15.91 -5.57 11.10
C LYS A 29 15.94 -6.34 9.79
N THR A 30 16.16 -7.65 9.82
CA THR A 30 16.16 -8.50 8.63
C THR A 30 14.79 -8.50 7.96
N ASN A 31 13.72 -8.62 8.74
CA ASN A 31 12.36 -8.62 8.23
C ASN A 31 12.01 -7.28 7.56
N ILE A 32 12.33 -6.15 8.21
CA ILE A 32 12.12 -4.82 7.64
C ILE A 32 12.91 -4.66 6.33
N HIS A 33 14.19 -5.06 6.33
CA HIS A 33 15.02 -5.01 5.14
C HIS A 33 14.43 -5.80 3.97
N ASN A 34 13.95 -7.02 4.24
CA ASN A 34 13.33 -7.86 3.21
C ASN A 34 12.04 -7.24 2.65
N ILE A 35 11.18 -6.67 3.50
CA ILE A 35 9.96 -5.97 3.04
C ILE A 35 10.32 -4.76 2.17
N LEU A 36 11.33 -3.98 2.54
CA LEU A 36 11.79 -2.83 1.75
C LEU A 36 12.37 -3.24 0.41
N LEU A 37 13.06 -4.38 0.34
CA LEU A 37 13.57 -4.92 -0.94
C LEU A 37 12.43 -5.36 -1.86
N LEU A 38 11.37 -5.97 -1.33
CA LEU A 38 10.20 -6.38 -2.11
C LEU A 38 9.44 -5.20 -2.71
N GLN A 39 9.55 -4.00 -2.12
CA GLN A 39 8.89 -2.79 -2.61
C GLN A 39 9.67 -2.04 -3.70
N LYS A 40 10.92 -2.44 -4.01
CA LYS A 40 11.68 -1.82 -5.10
C LYS A 40 11.17 -2.33 -6.46
N GLU A 41 10.19 -1.62 -7.00
CA GLU A 41 9.72 -1.77 -8.38
C GLU A 41 10.85 -1.39 -9.37
N PRO A 42 11.01 -2.13 -10.50
CA PRO A 42 11.91 -1.73 -11.56
C PRO A 42 11.52 -0.34 -12.09
N GLN A 43 12.44 0.62 -11.97
CA GLN A 43 12.24 1.98 -12.45
C GLN A 43 12.28 1.98 -13.98
N PHE A 44 11.15 1.71 -14.63
CA PHE A 44 11.03 1.95 -16.05
C PHE A 44 11.08 3.46 -16.30
N LEU A 45 12.23 3.91 -16.83
CA LEU A 45 12.49 5.26 -17.31
C LEU A 45 11.66 5.53 -18.56
N ILE A 46 10.37 5.82 -18.42
CA ILE A 46 9.60 6.32 -19.54
C ILE A 46 8.85 7.58 -19.17
N ASN A 47 9.28 8.67 -19.81
CA ASN A 47 8.77 10.01 -19.67
C ASN A 47 7.39 10.10 -20.37
N TYR A 48 6.31 9.86 -19.64
CA TYR A 48 4.94 9.98 -20.17
C TYR A 48 4.22 11.18 -19.58
N SER A 49 4.49 12.35 -20.16
CA SER A 49 3.61 13.51 -20.05
C SER A 49 2.40 13.32 -20.98
N LYS A 50 1.43 12.52 -20.56
CA LYS A 50 0.12 12.43 -21.24
C LYS A 50 -0.99 12.51 -20.21
N LYS A 51 -1.86 13.51 -20.39
CA LYS A 51 -3.17 13.62 -19.71
C LYS A 51 -3.92 12.28 -19.80
N ILE A 52 -4.56 11.87 -18.71
CA ILE A 52 -5.45 10.69 -18.70
C ILE A 52 -6.66 10.99 -19.58
N LYS A 53 -6.86 10.18 -20.62
CA LYS A 53 -7.99 10.26 -21.57
C LYS A 53 -8.99 9.13 -21.32
N SER A 54 -8.50 7.94 -21.00
CA SER A 54 -9.35 6.79 -20.73
C SER A 54 -8.78 5.90 -19.63
N ILE A 55 -9.69 5.28 -18.87
CA ILE A 55 -9.40 4.23 -17.89
C ILE A 55 -10.27 3.03 -18.27
N GLN A 56 -9.66 1.85 -18.43
CA GLN A 56 -10.37 0.63 -18.82
C GLN A 56 -10.09 -0.49 -17.84
N PHE A 57 -11.14 -1.16 -17.37
CA PHE A 57 -11.10 -2.40 -16.63
C PHE A 57 -11.46 -3.53 -17.60
N LYS A 58 -10.63 -4.56 -17.70
CA LYS A 58 -10.87 -5.75 -18.52
C LYS A 58 -10.89 -7.00 -17.65
N ASN A 59 -12.01 -7.71 -17.68
CA ASN A 59 -12.24 -8.97 -16.99
C ASN A 59 -11.76 -8.95 -15.53
N VAL A 60 -12.14 -7.89 -14.79
CA VAL A 60 -11.62 -7.67 -13.45
C VAL A 60 -12.38 -8.49 -12.41
N TYR A 61 -11.62 -9.27 -11.64
CA TYR A 61 -12.10 -10.05 -10.52
C TYR A 61 -11.41 -9.59 -9.23
N LEU A 62 -12.21 -9.46 -8.18
CA LEU A 62 -11.69 -9.13 -6.85
C LEU A 62 -12.57 -9.76 -5.78
N PHE A 63 -11.93 -10.48 -4.87
CA PHE A 63 -12.57 -11.14 -3.74
C PHE A 63 -12.01 -10.57 -2.43
N PHE A 64 -12.89 -10.33 -1.46
CA PHE A 64 -12.50 -10.24 -0.05
C PHE A 64 -12.99 -11.50 0.63
N ASP A 65 -12.05 -12.26 1.20
CA ASP A 65 -12.27 -13.61 1.71
C ASP A 65 -12.98 -14.48 0.66
N ALA A 66 -14.19 -14.97 0.96
CA ALA A 66 -15.01 -15.77 0.04
C ALA A 66 -16.05 -14.95 -0.74
N LYS A 67 -16.08 -13.63 -0.59
CA LYS A 67 -17.12 -12.78 -1.19
C LYS A 67 -16.57 -12.02 -2.41
N PRO A 68 -17.16 -12.20 -3.61
CA PRO A 68 -16.80 -11.39 -4.76
C PRO A 68 -17.25 -9.94 -4.56
N ILE A 69 -16.33 -9.02 -4.77
CA ILE A 69 -16.61 -7.59 -4.94
C ILE A 69 -16.84 -7.29 -6.41
N PHE A 70 -15.94 -7.80 -7.26
CA PHE A 70 -16.02 -7.73 -8.71
C PHE A 70 -15.98 -9.14 -9.27
N ASN A 71 -16.91 -9.42 -10.18
CA ASN A 71 -17.00 -10.69 -10.89
C ASN A 71 -17.17 -10.36 -12.37
N ASP A 72 -16.08 -10.49 -13.13
CA ASP A 72 -15.98 -10.12 -14.56
C ASP A 72 -16.34 -8.65 -14.86
N LEU A 73 -15.78 -7.71 -14.09
CA LEU A 73 -16.02 -6.29 -14.32
C LEU A 73 -15.30 -5.82 -15.60
N ASN A 74 -16.08 -5.37 -16.56
CA ASN A 74 -15.63 -4.72 -17.79
C ASN A 74 -16.21 -3.31 -17.86
N LEU A 75 -15.35 -2.28 -17.82
CA LEU A 75 -15.76 -0.88 -17.74
C LEU A 75 -14.76 0.00 -18.49
N MET A 76 -15.25 1.00 -19.21
CA MET A 76 -14.43 2.01 -19.87
C MET A 76 -14.91 3.40 -19.45
N ILE A 77 -14.01 4.23 -18.94
CA ILE A 77 -14.26 5.59 -18.45
C ILE A 77 -13.45 6.55 -19.31
N ASN A 78 -14.15 7.37 -20.11
CA ASN A 78 -13.53 8.29 -21.08
C ASN A 78 -13.86 9.76 -20.79
N GLU A 79 -14.71 9.97 -19.79
CA GLU A 79 -15.29 11.25 -19.40
C GLU A 79 -15.55 11.24 -17.89
N PRO A 80 -15.87 12.39 -17.27
CA PRO A 80 -16.29 12.43 -15.88
C PRO A 80 -17.56 11.58 -15.66
N VAL A 81 -17.48 10.58 -14.77
CA VAL A 81 -18.59 9.68 -14.46
C VAL A 81 -18.99 9.83 -12.99
N PHE A 82 -20.31 9.83 -12.74
CA PHE A 82 -20.86 9.72 -11.40
C PHE A 82 -21.16 8.25 -11.04
N LEU A 83 -20.52 7.73 -10.00
CA LEU A 83 -20.69 6.34 -9.58
C LEU A 83 -21.78 6.19 -8.50
N SER A 84 -22.99 5.80 -8.92
CA SER A 84 -24.11 5.48 -8.02
C SER A 84 -24.27 3.98 -7.81
N ALA A 85 -24.46 3.56 -6.57
CA ALA A 85 -24.62 2.17 -6.09
C ALA A 85 -24.79 2.17 -4.55
N ARG A 86 -25.22 1.03 -4.01
CA ARG A 86 -25.44 0.83 -2.57
C ARG A 86 -24.13 0.91 -1.77
N ASN A 87 -24.24 1.15 -0.47
CA ASN A 87 -23.10 1.02 0.44
C ASN A 87 -22.51 -0.40 0.35
N ALA A 88 -21.18 -0.47 0.48
CA ALA A 88 -20.41 -1.71 0.37
C ALA A 88 -20.52 -2.45 -0.99
N SER A 89 -20.93 -1.78 -2.07
CA SER A 89 -20.94 -2.37 -3.42
C SER A 89 -19.57 -2.41 -4.11
N GLY A 90 -18.49 -2.01 -3.43
CA GLY A 90 -17.15 -1.95 -4.01
C GLY A 90 -16.75 -0.64 -4.68
N LYS A 91 -17.53 0.46 -4.54
CA LYS A 91 -17.16 1.76 -5.14
C LYS A 91 -15.79 2.28 -4.73
N SER A 92 -15.54 2.37 -3.44
CA SER A 92 -14.24 2.82 -2.92
C SER A 92 -13.15 1.84 -3.32
N THR A 93 -13.47 0.56 -3.43
CA THR A 93 -12.55 -0.48 -3.91
C THR A 93 -12.17 -0.25 -5.37
N LEU A 94 -13.13 0.08 -6.24
CA LEU A 94 -12.90 0.41 -7.65
C LEU A 94 -11.91 1.58 -7.78
N ILE A 95 -12.16 2.65 -7.02
CA ILE A 95 -11.29 3.84 -7.02
C ILE A 95 -9.90 3.48 -6.47
N LYS A 96 -9.84 2.70 -5.37
CA LYS A 96 -8.57 2.24 -4.78
C LYS A 96 -7.75 1.37 -5.73
N SER A 97 -8.39 0.58 -6.60
CA SER A 97 -7.70 -0.20 -7.62
C SER A 97 -7.04 0.68 -8.69
N ILE A 98 -7.66 1.80 -9.08
CA ILE A 98 -7.05 2.78 -10.01
C ILE A 98 -5.79 3.40 -9.41
N ILE A 99 -5.77 3.69 -8.11
CA ILE A 99 -4.59 4.27 -7.44
C ILE A 99 -3.61 3.21 -6.92
N LYS A 100 -3.72 1.95 -7.39
CA LYS A 100 -2.90 0.81 -6.95
C LYS A 100 -2.87 0.56 -5.43
N ARG A 101 -3.88 1.04 -4.69
CA ARG A 101 -4.03 0.76 -3.26
C ARG A 101 -4.81 -0.51 -2.97
N GLN A 102 -5.43 -1.10 -3.99
CA GLN A 102 -6.10 -2.39 -3.92
C GLN A 102 -5.72 -3.23 -5.14
N LEU A 103 -4.95 -4.29 -4.89
CA LEU A 103 -4.59 -5.26 -5.92
C LEU A 103 -5.82 -6.09 -6.33
N LEU A 104 -5.90 -6.38 -7.62
CA LEU A 104 -6.91 -7.26 -8.19
C LEU A 104 -6.57 -8.72 -7.92
N SER A 105 -7.58 -9.58 -7.84
CA SER A 105 -7.37 -11.03 -7.82
C SER A 105 -7.05 -11.55 -9.23
N SER A 106 -7.70 -10.98 -10.25
CA SER A 106 -7.43 -11.25 -11.67
C SER A 106 -7.95 -10.10 -12.55
N GLY A 107 -7.53 -10.08 -13.81
CA GLY A 107 -7.86 -9.05 -14.79
C GLY A 107 -6.87 -7.89 -14.80
N GLU A 108 -7.17 -6.91 -15.65
CA GLU A 108 -6.23 -5.84 -16.00
C GLU A 108 -6.90 -4.46 -15.96
N ILE A 109 -6.13 -3.44 -15.59
CA ILE A 109 -6.53 -2.04 -15.65
C ILE A 109 -5.60 -1.32 -16.60
N PHE A 110 -6.15 -0.55 -17.52
CA PHE A 110 -5.42 0.25 -18.48
C PHE A 110 -5.70 1.73 -18.27
N ILE A 111 -4.66 2.56 -18.34
CA ILE A 111 -4.75 4.01 -18.49
C ILE A 111 -4.23 4.34 -19.87
N ASN A 112 -5.02 5.03 -20.71
CA ASN A 112 -4.64 5.35 -22.09
C ASN A 112 -4.13 4.13 -22.89
N GLU A 113 -4.83 2.99 -22.78
CA GLU A 113 -4.48 1.71 -23.43
C GLU A 113 -3.18 1.05 -22.93
N MET A 114 -2.51 1.64 -21.94
CA MET A 114 -1.33 1.08 -21.31
C MET A 114 -1.69 0.46 -19.95
N ASP A 115 -1.21 -0.76 -19.71
CA ASP A 115 -1.39 -1.42 -18.42
C ASP A 115 -0.92 -0.50 -17.29
N ILE A 116 -1.78 -0.34 -16.28
CA ILE A 116 -1.53 0.52 -15.12
C ILE A 116 -0.22 0.13 -14.41
N ASN A 117 0.16 -1.15 -14.42
CA ASN A 117 1.37 -1.66 -13.80
C ASN A 117 2.65 -1.08 -14.41
N LYS A 118 2.60 -0.61 -15.67
CA LYS A 118 3.71 0.07 -16.33
C LYS A 118 3.94 1.51 -15.85
N TYR A 119 2.96 2.10 -15.17
CA TYR A 119 3.12 3.42 -14.56
C TYR A 119 3.77 3.31 -13.18
N SER A 120 4.78 4.14 -12.92
CA SER A 120 5.37 4.23 -11.58
C SER A 120 4.37 4.78 -10.56
N ASN A 121 4.53 4.40 -9.30
CA ASN A 121 3.72 4.97 -8.21
C ASN A 121 3.89 6.49 -8.13
N GLN A 122 5.09 7.02 -8.40
CA GLN A 122 5.34 8.45 -8.46
C GLN A 122 4.54 9.14 -9.57
N TRP A 123 4.42 8.51 -10.74
CA TRP A 123 3.58 9.05 -11.82
C TRP A 123 2.12 9.11 -11.39
N LEU A 124 1.58 8.06 -10.77
CA LEU A 124 0.20 8.06 -10.28
C LEU A 124 -0.02 9.15 -9.22
N LEU A 125 0.90 9.31 -8.27
CA LEU A 125 0.83 10.38 -7.25
C LEU A 125 0.85 11.78 -7.87
N ASN A 126 1.62 11.99 -8.94
CA ASN A 126 1.71 13.28 -9.60
C ASN A 126 0.52 13.58 -10.53
N ASN A 127 -0.22 12.56 -10.99
CA ASN A 127 -1.27 12.72 -12.01
C ASN A 127 -2.68 12.39 -11.52
N VAL A 128 -2.84 11.76 -10.36
CA VAL A 128 -4.14 11.34 -9.80
C VAL A 128 -4.30 11.87 -8.38
N ILE A 129 -5.32 12.71 -8.18
CA ILE A 129 -5.71 13.19 -6.85
C ILE A 129 -6.85 12.31 -6.35
N TYR A 130 -6.64 11.66 -5.21
CA TYR A 130 -7.67 10.89 -4.51
C TYR A 130 -8.17 11.66 -3.30
N LEU A 131 -9.44 12.06 -3.33
CA LEU A 131 -10.13 12.68 -2.22
C LEU A 131 -11.01 11.64 -1.54
N SER A 132 -10.69 11.31 -0.29
CA SER A 132 -11.51 10.44 0.55
C SER A 132 -12.25 11.24 1.61
N ASP A 133 -13.43 10.77 1.97
CA ASP A 133 -14.27 11.32 3.06
C ASP A 133 -13.70 11.08 4.48
N GLN A 134 -12.58 10.35 4.59
CA GLN A 134 -11.91 10.10 5.87
C GLN A 134 -11.15 11.38 6.27
N LYS A 135 -11.60 12.05 7.34
CA LYS A 135 -10.79 13.05 8.06
C LYS A 135 -9.50 12.37 8.49
N SER A 136 -8.39 12.68 7.82
CA SER A 136 -7.09 12.28 8.32
C SER A 136 -6.86 13.05 9.62
N ASN A 137 -6.90 12.36 10.76
CA ASN A 137 -6.32 12.84 12.02
C ASN A 137 -4.80 12.84 11.86
N VAL A 138 -4.30 13.70 10.99
CA VAL A 138 -2.92 14.16 11.04
C VAL A 138 -3.08 15.58 11.55
N GLU A 139 -3.09 15.71 12.87
CA GLU A 139 -2.70 16.97 13.49
C GLU A 139 -1.29 17.23 12.95
N LEU A 140 -1.21 18.16 12.01
CA LEU A 140 0.06 18.77 11.64
C LEU A 140 0.59 19.37 12.94
N SER A 141 1.55 18.69 13.56
CA SER A 141 2.42 19.28 14.57
C SER A 141 3.19 20.39 13.86
N ASN A 142 2.53 21.54 13.74
CA ASN A 142 3.16 22.81 13.42
C ASN A 142 3.96 23.20 14.67
N GLU A 143 5.15 22.64 14.82
CA GLU A 143 6.21 23.31 15.57
C GLU A 143 6.93 24.22 14.58
N TRP A 144 7.01 25.49 14.98
CA TRP A 144 7.52 26.63 14.25
C TRP A 144 9.02 26.55 13.99
#